data_AF-D8J7H5-F1
#
_entry.id   AF-D8J7H5-F1
#
_cell.length_a   1.000
_cell.length_b   1.000
_cell.length_c   1.000
_cell.angle_alpha   90.00
_cell.angle_beta   90.00
_cell.angle_gamma   90.00
#
_symmetry.space_group_name_H-M   'P 1'
#
loop_
_entity.id
_entity.type
_entity.pdbx_description
1 polymer ?
#
loop_
_entity_poly.entity_id
_entity_poly.type
_entity_poly.pdbx_seq_one_letter_code
_entity_poly.pdbx_strand_id
1 'polypeptide(L)' 'MEFTCTDCTWATSGTDDGPDPVSKRAIEHHIACGHHVTRVDVVPVSLTDPSKLRFR' A
#
# COMPACT_ATOMS: atom_id res chain seq x y z
N MET A 1 -3.32 2.79 -5.64
CA MET A 1 -3.61 2.06 -4.39
C MET A 1 -2.66 0.89 -4.28
N GLU A 2 -2.26 0.52 -3.08
CA GLU A 2 -1.34 -0.60 -2.86
C GLU A 2 -1.88 -1.52 -1.76
N PHE A 3 -1.61 -2.81 -1.92
CA PHE A 3 -1.92 -3.85 -0.95
C PHE A 3 -0.68 -4.67 -0.65
N THR A 4 -0.46 -4.97 0.62
CA THR A 4 0.65 -5.80 1.10
C THR A 4 0.14 -6.90 2.01
N CYS A 5 0.69 -8.09 1.88
CA CYS A 5 0.43 -9.19 2.80
C CYS A 5 1.27 -9.01 4.07
N THR A 6 0.69 -9.25 5.24
CA THR A 6 1.42 -9.16 6.53
C THR A 6 2.05 -10.49 6.95
N ASP A 7 1.59 -11.59 6.37
CA ASP A 7 2.03 -12.94 6.72
C ASP A 7 3.11 -13.47 5.76
N CYS A 8 3.28 -12.83 4.59
CA CYS A 8 4.33 -13.16 3.63
C CYS A 8 4.81 -11.92 2.85
N THR A 9 5.80 -12.08 1.96
CA THR A 9 6.41 -10.97 1.21
C THR A 9 5.62 -10.56 -0.05
N TRP A 10 4.33 -10.88 -0.12
CA TRP A 10 3.51 -10.55 -1.29
C TRP A 10 3.03 -9.10 -1.24
N ALA A 11 3.13 -8.40 -2.36
CA ALA A 11 2.66 -7.03 -2.53
C ALA A 11 2.14 -6.81 -3.95
N THR A 12 1.12 -5.96 -4.09
CA THR A 12 0.61 -5.54 -5.40
C THR A 12 0.16 -4.08 -5.37
N SER A 13 0.40 -3.37 -6.46
CA SER A 13 0.01 -1.98 -6.64
C SER A 13 -0.73 -1.80 -7.96
N GLY A 14 -1.66 -0.84 -7.99
CA GLY A 14 -2.48 -0.57 -9.16
C GLY A 14 -3.69 0.32 -8.89
N THR A 15 -4.58 0.35 -9.86
CA THR A 15 -5.89 1.01 -9.80
C THR A 15 -7.01 -0.02 -9.82
N ASP A 16 -8.23 0.40 -9.48
CA ASP A 16 -9.41 -0.46 -9.53
C ASP A 16 -10.20 -0.27 -10.85
N ASP A 17 -9.90 0.78 -11.61
CA ASP A 17 -10.64 1.20 -12.82
C ASP A 17 -10.39 0.33 -14.08
N GLY A 18 -9.74 -0.82 -13.93
CA GLY A 18 -9.28 -1.67 -15.02
C GLY A 18 -9.95 -3.05 -15.08
N PRO A 19 -9.69 -3.83 -16.13
CA PRO A 19 -10.17 -5.21 -16.25
C PRO A 19 -9.58 -6.15 -15.18
N ASP A 20 -8.49 -5.73 -14.53
CA ASP A 20 -7.81 -6.47 -13.49
C ASP A 20 -7.54 -5.57 -12.27
N PRO A 21 -8.60 -5.32 -11.45
CA PRO A 21 -8.51 -4.41 -10.33
C PRO A 21 -7.57 -4.91 -9.24
N VAL A 22 -6.77 -4.00 -8.69
CA VAL A 22 -5.80 -4.32 -7.63
C VAL A 22 -6.47 -4.96 -6.39
N SER A 23 -7.72 -4.57 -6.09
CA SER A 23 -8.50 -5.16 -5.00
C SER A 23 -8.84 -6.63 -5.23
N LYS A 24 -9.11 -7.03 -6.48
CA LYS A 24 -9.39 -8.43 -6.84
C LYS A 24 -8.17 -9.31 -6.57
N ARG A 25 -6.97 -8.88 -6.96
CA ARG A 25 -5.72 -9.62 -6.69
C ARG A 25 -5.47 -9.80 -5.18
N ALA A 26 -5.77 -8.76 -4.39
CA ALA A 26 -5.66 -8.83 -2.94
C ALA A 26 -6.63 -9.86 -2.33
N ILE A 27 -7.88 -9.89 -2.80
CA ILE A 27 -8.89 -10.88 -2.39
C ILE A 27 -8.46 -12.30 -2.80
N GLU A 28 -7.98 -12.48 -4.04
CA GLU A 28 -7.49 -13.78 -4.52
C GLU A 28 -6.32 -14.29 -3.66
N HIS A 29 -5.38 -13.43 -3.28
CA HIS A 29 -4.27 -13.79 -2.39
C HIS A 29 -4.78 -14.21 -0.99
N HIS A 30 -5.69 -13.44 -0.41
CA HIS A 30 -6.30 -13.79 0.87
C HIS A 30 -7.00 -15.16 0.82
N ILE A 31 -7.77 -15.45 -0.22
CA ILE A 31 -8.48 -16.72 -0.38
C ILE A 31 -7.51 -17.88 -0.60
N ALA A 32 -6.48 -17.69 -1.44
CA ALA A 32 -5.55 -18.76 -1.79
C ALA A 32 -4.63 -19.16 -0.63
N CYS A 33 -4.22 -18.20 0.21
CA CYS A 33 -3.23 -18.43 1.27
C CYS A 33 -3.82 -18.35 2.69
N GLY A 34 -5.01 -17.80 2.87
CA GLY A 34 -5.57 -17.50 4.20
C GLY A 34 -4.83 -16.39 4.95
N HIS A 35 -4.00 -15.61 4.27
CA HIS A 35 -3.19 -14.55 4.88
C HIS A 35 -3.93 -13.21 5.00
N HIS A 36 -3.50 -12.35 5.92
CA HIS A 36 -4.01 -10.99 6.02
C HIS A 36 -3.34 -10.06 4.99
N VAL A 37 -4.18 -9.32 4.27
CA VAL A 37 -3.76 -8.30 3.31
C VAL A 37 -4.22 -6.94 3.78
N THR A 38 -3.31 -5.98 3.85
CA THR A 38 -3.57 -4.61 4.31
C THR A 38 -3.44 -3.63 3.15
N ARG A 39 -4.25 -2.56 3.18
CA ARG A 39 -4.11 -1.45 2.25
C ARG A 39 -3.02 -0.51 2.74
N VAL A 40 -2.08 -0.15 1.86
CA VAL A 40 -1.07 0.87 2.11
C VAL A 40 -1.47 2.14 1.36
N ASP A 41 -1.84 3.17 2.12
CA ASP A 41 -2.00 4.51 1.59
C ASP A 41 -0.62 5.15 1.54
N VAL A 42 -0.05 5.27 0.33
CA VAL A 42 1.22 5.95 0.11
C VAL A 42 0.98 7.45 0.31
N VAL A 43 1.04 7.90 1.56
CA VAL A 43 1.07 9.35 1.85
C VAL A 43 2.40 9.86 1.33
N PRO A 44 2.44 10.80 0.38
CA PRO A 44 3.69 11.43 0.01
C PRO A 44 4.20 12.12 1.27
N VAL A 45 5.30 11.61 1.82
CA VAL A 45 6.03 12.32 2.87
C VAL A 45 6.48 13.62 2.23
N SER A 46 5.73 14.69 2.46
CA SER A 46 6.25 16.03 2.25
C SER A 46 7.36 16.15 3.28
N LEU A 47 8.59 15.90 2.84
CA LEU A 47 9.79 16.20 3.58
C LEU A 47 9.76 17.72 3.80
N THR A 48 9.11 18.16 4.88
CA THR A 48 9.25 19.52 5.37
C THR A 48 10.70 19.66 5.77
N ASP A 49 11.46 20.24 4.85
CA ASP A 49 12.84 20.65 4.97
C ASP A 49 13.11 21.23 6.38
N PRO A 50 14.04 20.66 7.16
CA PRO A 50 14.34 21.13 8.51
C PRO A 50 15.02 22.51 8.56
N SER A 51 15.27 23.19 7.43
CA SER A 51 16.01 24.47 7.41
C SER A 51 15.23 25.66 7.99
N LYS A 52 14.01 25.46 8.49
CA LYS A 52 13.23 26.49 9.19
C LYS A 52 13.39 26.45 10.72
N LEU A 53 14.17 25.52 11.29
CA LEU A 53 14.49 25.49 12.73
C LEU A 53 15.54 26.56 13.09
N ARG A 54 15.22 27.85 12.87
CA ARG A 54 15.97 28.95 13.49
C ARG A 54 15.43 29.16 14.90
N PHE A 55 16.23 28.74 15.88
CA PHE A 55 16.16 29.20 17.25
C PHE A 55 16.16 30.73 17.29
N ARG A 56 15.18 31.31 18.00
CA ARG A 56 15.27 32.63 18.62
C ARG A 56 14.94 32.46 20.09
#